data_AF-A0A3N4M9N9-F1
#
_entry.id   AF-A0A3N4M9N9-F1
#
_cell.length_a   1.000
_cell.length_b   1.000
_cell.length_c   1.000
_cell.angle_alpha   90.00
_cell.angle_beta   90.00
_cell.angle_gamma   90.00
#
_symmetry.space_group_name_H-M   'P 1'
#
loop_
_entity.id
_entity.type
_entity.pdbx_description
1 polymer ?
#
loop_
_entity_poly.entity_id
_entity_poly.type
_entity_poly.pdbx_seq_one_letter_code
_entity_poly.pdbx_strand_id
1 'polypeptide(L)' 'METNQLSSNNLLLDLHAEMIQLPKTFRDSVCKECGWSEATFYRKAKGMYPFSNAERDKILAVGDGLLKRIRERCNKYRPR' A
#
# COMPACT_ATOMS: atom_id res chain seq x y z
N MET A 1 13.57 2.94 -31.78
CA MET A 1 12.64 2.54 -30.70
C MET A 1 12.34 3.79 -29.91
N GLU A 2 11.27 4.49 -30.29
CA GLU A 2 10.88 5.73 -29.63
C GLU A 2 10.42 5.41 -28.21
N THR A 3 11.03 6.12 -27.27
CA THR A 3 10.68 6.09 -25.87
C THR A 3 9.26 6.61 -25.71
N ASN A 4 8.31 5.71 -25.42
CA ASN A 4 6.97 6.07 -24.99
C ASN A 4 7.11 6.91 -23.71
N GLN A 5 7.09 8.23 -23.86
CA GLN A 5 6.80 9.13 -22.76
C GLN A 5 5.39 8.78 -22.30
N LEU A 6 5.29 7.96 -21.24
CA LEU A 6 4.04 7.70 -20.55
C LEU A 6 3.56 9.05 -20.01
N SER A 7 2.66 9.67 -20.76
CA SER A 7 2.09 10.97 -20.48
C SER A 7 1.64 11.02 -19.02
N SER A 8 2.21 11.95 -18.27
CA SER A 8 1.87 12.33 -16.88
C SER A 8 0.41 12.77 -16.69
N ASN A 9 -0.44 12.59 -17.70
CA ASN A 9 -1.83 13.03 -17.80
C ASN A 9 -2.86 11.90 -17.76
N ASN A 10 -2.46 10.62 -17.76
CA ASN A 10 -3.43 9.53 -17.65
C ASN A 10 -3.74 9.21 -16.18
N LEU A 11 -4.65 9.99 -15.58
CA LEU A 11 -5.18 9.80 -14.22
C LEU A 11 -5.60 8.35 -13.97
N LEU A 12 -6.29 7.74 -14.94
CA LEU A 12 -6.79 6.38 -14.81
C LEU A 12 -5.64 5.38 -14.68
N LEU A 13 -4.65 5.46 -15.58
CA LEU A 13 -3.48 4.59 -15.54
C LEU A 13 -2.66 4.79 -14.25
N ASP A 14 -2.49 6.04 -13.81
CA ASP A 14 -1.74 6.38 -12.61
C ASP A 14 -2.36 5.79 -11.34
N LEU A 15 -3.66 6.05 -11.13
CA LEU A 15 -4.36 5.52 -9.96
C LEU A 15 -4.51 4.00 -10.04
N HIS A 16 -4.79 3.43 -11.22
CA HIS A 16 -4.87 1.99 -11.38
C HIS A 16 -3.55 1.30 -11.03
N ALA A 17 -2.41 1.84 -11.47
CA ALA A 17 -1.09 1.32 -11.11
C ALA A 17 -0.85 1.38 -9.60
N GLU A 18 -1.19 2.51 -8.94
CA GLU A 18 -1.06 2.65 -7.49
C GLU A 18 -1.96 1.64 -6.74
N MET A 19 -3.19 1.43 -7.19
CA MET A 19 -4.12 0.46 -6.56
C MET A 19 -3.64 -0.98 -6.69
N ILE A 20 -3.01 -1.36 -7.81
CA ILE A 20 -2.39 -2.68 -7.97
C ILE A 20 -1.20 -2.85 -7.02
N GLN A 21 -0.39 -1.80 -6.83
CA GLN A 21 0.78 -1.86 -5.95
C GLN A 21 0.40 -1.83 -4.47
N LEU A 22 -0.69 -1.17 -4.10
CA LEU A 22 -1.14 -0.99 -2.72
C LEU A 22 -1.13 -2.28 -1.88
N PRO A 23 -1.79 -3.39 -2.27
CA PRO A 23 -1.81 -4.61 -1.45
C PRO A 23 -0.42 -5.21 -1.26
N LYS A 24 0.43 -5.16 -2.30
CA LYS A 24 1.82 -5.62 -2.21
C LYS A 24 2.61 -4.76 -1.23
N THR A 25 2.56 -3.43 -1.39
CA THR A 25 3.27 -2.51 -0.49
C THR A 25 2.78 -2.62 0.95
N PHE A 26 1.48 -2.80 1.17
CA PHE A 26 0.91 -3.03 2.50
C PHE A 26 1.50 -4.27 3.14
N ARG A 27 1.43 -5.41 2.46
CA ARG A 27 1.99 -6.67 2.94
C ARG A 27 3.47 -6.54 3.26
N ASP A 28 4.27 -6.03 2.33
CA ASP A 28 5.72 -5.93 2.48
C ASP A 28 6.10 -5.01 3.65
N SER A 29 5.36 -3.91 3.84
CA SER A 29 5.57 -2.97 4.95
C SER A 29 5.16 -3.57 6.29
N VAL A 30 4.01 -4.26 6.36
CA VAL A 30 3.58 -4.97 7.58
C VAL A 30 4.59 -6.06 7.96
N CYS A 31 5.05 -6.85 6.98
CA CYS A 31 6.08 -7.86 7.20
C CYS A 31 7.35 -7.26 7.78
N LYS A 32 7.82 -6.13 7.24
CA LYS A 32 8.99 -5.43 7.74
C LYS A 32 8.80 -4.91 9.17
N GLU A 33 7.71 -4.18 9.42
CA GLU A 33 7.47 -3.52 10.71
C GLU A 33 7.14 -4.50 11.85
N CYS A 34 6.52 -5.64 11.53
CA CYS A 34 6.17 -6.67 12.51
C CYS A 34 7.20 -7.82 12.57
N GLY A 35 8.25 -7.79 11.76
CA GLY A 35 9.25 -8.86 11.68
C GLY A 35 8.68 -10.20 11.18
N TRP A 36 7.64 -10.15 10.34
CA TRP A 36 6.98 -11.34 9.81
C TRP A 36 7.56 -11.79 8.48
N SER A 37 7.52 -13.11 8.24
CA SER A 37 7.60 -13.65 6.89
C SER A 37 6.27 -13.50 6.15
N GLU A 38 6.31 -13.56 4.82
CA GLU A 38 5.12 -13.53 3.98
C GLU A 38 4.12 -14.64 4.34
N ALA A 39 4.61 -15.85 4.65
CA ALA A 39 3.78 -16.95 5.11
C ALA A 39 3.07 -16.62 6.45
N THR A 40 3.76 -15.91 7.35
CA THR A 40 3.18 -15.47 8.63
C THR A 40 2.08 -14.45 8.44
N PHE A 41 2.30 -13.47 7.55
CA PHE A 41 1.27 -12.50 7.16
C PHE A 41 -0.01 -13.21 6.71
N TYR A 42 0.07 -14.14 5.75
CA TYR A 42 -1.13 -14.81 5.24
C TYR A 42 -1.79 -15.73 6.27
N ARG A 43 -1.04 -16.37 7.17
CA ARG A 43 -1.64 -17.13 8.28
C ARG A 43 -2.42 -16.23 9.23
N LYS A 44 -1.84 -15.08 9.63
CA LYS A 44 -2.54 -14.12 10.50
C LYS A 44 -3.74 -13.48 9.81
N ALA A 45 -3.63 -13.15 8.51
CA ALA A 45 -4.72 -12.60 7.72
C ALA A 45 -5.93 -13.55 7.62
N LYS A 46 -5.70 -14.87 7.68
CA LYS A 46 -6.75 -15.91 7.75
C LYS A 46 -7.38 -16.04 9.15
N GLY A 47 -7.00 -15.21 10.12
CA GLY A 47 -7.53 -15.24 11.49
C GLY A 47 -6.93 -16.33 12.38
N MET A 48 -5.82 -16.95 11.97
CA MET A 48 -5.25 -18.11 12.66
C MET A 48 -4.55 -17.74 13.99
N TYR A 49 -4.15 -16.48 14.17
CA TYR A 49 -3.44 -16.00 15.37
C TYR A 49 -3.87 -14.58 15.75
N PRO A 50 -3.98 -14.26 17.06
CA PRO A 50 -4.23 -12.90 17.50
C PRO A 50 -3.04 -11.97 17.22
N PHE A 51 -3.32 -10.67 17.19
CA PHE A 51 -2.32 -9.62 17.11
C PHE A 51 -1.92 -9.15 18.50
N SER A 52 -0.63 -8.92 18.75
CA SER A 52 -0.20 -8.14 19.91
C SER A 52 -0.61 -6.68 19.76
N ASN A 53 -0.63 -5.90 20.84
CA ASN A 53 -0.95 -4.47 20.75
C ASN A 53 0.05 -3.73 19.85
N ALA A 54 1.35 -4.04 19.97
CA ALA A 54 2.38 -3.48 19.10
C ALA A 54 2.17 -3.83 17.62
N GLU A 55 1.79 -5.09 17.32
CA GLU A 55 1.46 -5.49 15.94
C GLU A 55 0.25 -4.70 15.41
N ARG A 56 -0.80 -4.51 16.21
CA ARG A 56 -1.98 -3.71 15.81
C ARG A 56 -1.58 -2.28 15.48
N ASP A 57 -0.81 -1.64 16.36
CA ASP A 57 -0.37 -0.26 16.17
C ASP A 57 0.45 -0.11 14.87
N LYS A 58 1.35 -1.06 14.60
CA LYS A 58 2.13 -1.09 13.35
C LYS A 58 1.27 -1.31 12.11
N ILE A 59 0.31 -2.23 12.15
CA ILE A 59 -0.60 -2.51 11.02
C ILE A 59 -1.42 -1.26 10.69
N LEU A 60 -1.98 -0.60 11.70
CA LEU A 60 -2.75 0.64 11.54
C LEU A 60 -1.87 1.76 10.99
N ALA A 61 -0.68 1.98 11.55
CA ALA A 61 0.25 3.01 11.08
C ALA A 61 0.66 2.81 9.62
N VAL A 62 0.90 1.57 9.19
CA VAL A 62 1.18 1.24 7.78
C VAL A 62 -0.03 1.55 6.91
N GLY A 63 -1.24 1.14 7.31
CA GLY A 63 -2.48 1.42 6.58
C GLY A 63 -2.71 2.91 6.38
N ASP A 64 -2.63 3.69 7.45
CA ASP A 64 -2.82 5.15 7.43
C ASP A 64 -1.79 5.84 6.54
N GLY A 65 -0.52 5.43 6.63
CA GLY A 65 0.55 5.98 5.80
C GLY A 65 0.32 5.75 4.30
N LEU A 66 -0.14 4.56 3.93
CA LEU A 66 -0.45 4.22 2.54
C LEU A 66 -1.64 5.00 2.00
N LEU A 67 -2.73 5.09 2.78
CA LEU A 67 -3.92 5.84 2.38
C LEU A 67 -3.63 7.34 2.27
N LYS A 68 -2.80 7.88 3.18
CA LYS A 68 -2.31 9.26 3.08
C LYS A 68 -1.56 9.49 1.77
N ARG A 69 -0.63 8.60 1.40
CA ARG A 69 0.11 8.69 0.13
C ARG A 69 -0.82 8.66 -1.08
N ILE A 70 -1.80 7.75 -1.09
CA ILE A 70 -2.80 7.68 -2.17
C ILE A 70 -3.59 8.98 -2.27
N ARG A 71 -4.03 9.52 -1.12
CA ARG A 71 -4.77 10.78 -1.08
C ARG A 71 -3.93 11.94 -1.64
N GLU A 72 -2.66 12.02 -1.27
CA GLU A 72 -1.71 13.00 -1.82
C GLU A 72 -1.55 12.87 -3.33
N ARG A 73 -1.50 11.63 -3.85
CA ARG A 73 -1.45 11.37 -5.29
C ARG A 73 -2.74 11.81 -6.00
N CYS A 74 -3.91 11.50 -5.45
CA CYS A 74 -5.20 11.99 -5.95
C CYS A 74 -5.27 13.53 -5.98
N ASN A 75 -4.74 14.21 -4.95
CA ASN A 75 -4.75 15.66 -4.86
C ASN A 75 -3.98 16.34 -6.00
N LYS A 76 -2.99 15.67 -6.62
CA LYS A 76 -2.29 16.21 -7.80
C LYS A 76 -3.20 16.44 -9.00
N TYR A 77 -4.31 15.69 -9.08
CA TYR A 77 -5.26 15.75 -10.18
C TYR A 77 -6.53 16.52 -9.82
N ARG A 78 -6.68 16.97 -8.57
CA ARG A 78 -7.82 17.80 -8.18
C ARG A 78 -7.59 19.24 -8.67
N PRO A 79 -8.59 19.87 -9.31
CA PRO A 79 -8.51 21.30 -9.58
C PRO A 79 -8.35 22.07 -8.26
N ARG A 80 -7.53 23.12 -8.30
CA ARG A 80 -7.29 24.03 -7.17
C ARG A 80 -8.51 24.91 -6.93
#